data_AF-A0AAX6RNM1-F1
#
_entry.id   AF-A0AAX6RNM1-F1
#
_cell.length_a   1.000
_cell.length_b   1.000
_cell.length_c   1.000
_cell.angle_alpha   90.00
_cell.angle_beta   90.00
_cell.angle_gamma   90.00
#
_symmetry.space_group_name_H-M   'P 1'
#
loop_
_entity.id
_entity.type
_entity.pdbx_description
1 polymer ?
#
loop_
_entity_poly.entity_id
_entity_poly.type
_entity_poly.pdbx_seq_one_letter_code
_entity_poly.pdbx_strand_id
1 'polypeptide(L)'
;MTSEEKTEEHPFVDIFNEDEMEQCFFSSRPLHFVVLGKPGVGKTTLACKLAQAWRCICVEALPVLEEQIATGSESGNMLQSMLISGHSIPDELVTKLMLEKLNSAEVSHFGYIITEIPSLSQDAVTTLQQIEFIKNVNLNPDIIINIKCPDYDLCQRVSGQRQHSTTGCIYTRDQWDPEVIESHRKKKKDAQKEGNIELEGEEEEEQEEAYIAEMQMVAESLQHLVQRPEDYLENVQNIIKLYKETALPALEKVMAEHNPQYLIELDGNKSPEELFMMVMERLKYLNLKRAAVLTKLQTSEEEVNDMMENEELFRTLASCKLMATGYKWRRSRWGRVCPVALKEGNMYAGLPDFSVSFLGKIYCLSSAEALKTFLANPRPYLLPPMPAPPCKVFIFGPQSSGKTTLSNLIAEYYKGKVVDYAKLVQPRFDEAREALVRNAIARATEAAIKIVEEKLLTDLQAKRQADTTLRELQKQFGEKAPEEFPEYVSKGSEELHSSIDEGAHSQESQRDSSLEDVEESRMKSEVSIEDSIEEVTANHPEVISMLEETLKMTKDMNFEQPYEKHADILEEVLKEEKKPYVVPNQKAYLSSVSAWICFVLRSWASTQRKS
;
A
#
# COMPACT_ATOMS: atom_id res chain seq x y z
N MET A 1 -33.67 -12.12 36.48
CA MET A 1 -34.49 -12.73 35.42
C MET A 1 -33.79 -12.46 34.11
N THR A 2 -33.15 -13.45 33.52
CA THR A 2 -32.61 -13.37 32.16
C THR A 2 -33.74 -13.74 31.21
N SER A 3 -34.42 -12.74 30.66
CA SER A 3 -35.27 -12.96 29.49
C SER A 3 -34.37 -13.36 28.34
N GLU A 4 -34.57 -14.55 27.79
CA GLU A 4 -34.09 -14.88 26.45
C GLU A 4 -34.78 -13.91 25.49
N GLU A 5 -34.04 -12.91 25.01
CA GLU A 5 -34.51 -12.04 23.93
C GLU A 5 -34.71 -12.94 22.71
N LYS A 6 -35.97 -13.17 22.35
CA LYS A 6 -36.32 -13.81 21.09
C LYS A 6 -35.89 -12.87 19.98
N THR A 7 -34.71 -13.11 19.43
CA THR A 7 -34.30 -12.55 18.14
C THR A 7 -35.31 -13.00 17.10
N GLU A 8 -36.25 -12.12 16.78
CA GLU A 8 -37.12 -12.29 15.61
C GLU A 8 -36.21 -12.46 14.39
N GLU A 9 -36.40 -13.53 13.62
CA GLU A 9 -35.48 -13.87 12.51
C GLU A 9 -35.46 -12.75 11.44
N HIS A 10 -36.53 -11.96 11.39
CA HIS A 10 -36.68 -10.76 10.57
C HIS A 10 -37.21 -9.61 11.46
N PRO A 11 -36.33 -8.86 12.17
CA PRO A 11 -36.77 -7.70 12.94
C PRO A 11 -37.35 -6.64 12.00
N PHE A 12 -38.37 -5.90 12.47
CA PHE A 12 -38.94 -4.79 11.71
C PHE A 12 -37.92 -3.63 11.63
N VAL A 13 -37.23 -3.52 10.49
CA VAL A 13 -36.29 -2.43 10.21
C VAL A 13 -37.06 -1.24 9.62
N ASP A 14 -36.85 -0.03 10.13
CA ASP A 14 -37.37 1.17 9.48
C ASP A 14 -36.67 1.39 8.13
N ILE A 15 -37.45 1.35 7.06
CA ILE A 15 -37.01 1.52 5.66
C ILE A 15 -36.48 2.96 5.42
N PHE A 16 -36.77 3.90 6.33
CA PHE A 16 -36.24 5.26 6.29
C PHE A 16 -34.98 5.47 7.16
N ASN A 17 -34.62 4.51 8.02
CA ASN A 17 -33.41 4.60 8.85
C ASN A 17 -32.21 3.92 8.17
N GLU A 18 -31.50 4.68 7.34
CA GLU A 18 -30.36 4.20 6.54
C GLU A 18 -29.26 3.51 7.36
N ASP A 19 -28.94 4.03 8.56
CA ASP A 19 -27.87 3.46 9.39
C ASP A 19 -28.31 2.14 10.08
N GLU A 20 -29.60 1.90 10.29
CA GLU A 20 -30.13 0.59 10.70
C GLU A 20 -30.18 -0.39 9.53
N MET A 21 -30.65 0.06 8.36
CA MET A 21 -30.63 -0.77 7.14
C MET A 21 -29.23 -1.24 6.76
N GLU A 22 -28.21 -0.39 6.92
CA GLU A 22 -26.81 -0.78 6.74
C GLU A 22 -26.36 -1.82 7.76
N GLN A 23 -26.63 -1.63 9.05
CA GLN A 23 -26.30 -2.62 10.09
C GLN A 23 -26.98 -3.97 9.81
N CYS A 24 -28.27 -3.96 9.48
CA CYS A 24 -29.02 -5.16 9.10
C CYS A 24 -28.51 -5.79 7.79
N PHE A 25 -27.92 -5.02 6.86
CA PHE A 25 -27.22 -5.58 5.71
C PHE A 25 -25.90 -6.24 6.13
N PHE A 26 -25.07 -5.58 6.94
CA PHE A 26 -23.79 -6.12 7.40
C PHE A 26 -23.95 -7.41 8.22
N SER A 27 -25.01 -7.49 9.04
CA SER A 27 -25.38 -8.68 9.81
C SER A 27 -26.11 -9.75 8.98
N SER A 28 -26.67 -9.40 7.81
CA SER A 28 -27.32 -10.40 6.94
C SER A 28 -26.30 -11.29 6.23
N ARG A 29 -26.55 -12.60 6.23
CA ARG A 29 -25.75 -13.58 5.50
C ARG A 29 -25.84 -13.30 3.99
N PRO A 30 -24.76 -13.45 3.20
CA PRO A 30 -24.89 -13.51 1.75
C PRO A 30 -25.62 -14.80 1.34
N LEU A 31 -26.13 -14.85 0.11
CA LEU A 31 -26.88 -16.01 -0.39
C LEU A 31 -25.96 -17.15 -0.82
N HIS A 32 -26.28 -18.36 -0.41
CA HIS A 32 -25.59 -19.58 -0.76
C HIS A 32 -26.46 -20.48 -1.64
N PHE A 33 -25.96 -20.82 -2.83
CA PHE A 33 -26.65 -21.68 -3.80
C PHE A 33 -25.90 -23.00 -4.00
N VAL A 34 -26.65 -24.09 -4.11
CA VAL A 34 -26.12 -25.40 -4.57
C VAL A 34 -26.94 -25.88 -5.76
N VAL A 35 -26.27 -26.16 -6.88
CA VAL A 35 -26.89 -26.67 -8.12
C VAL A 35 -26.65 -28.18 -8.20
N LEU A 36 -27.72 -28.95 -8.00
CA LEU A 36 -27.75 -30.40 -8.04
C LEU A 36 -28.30 -30.91 -9.37
N GLY A 37 -28.00 -32.18 -9.66
CA GLY A 37 -28.43 -32.88 -10.87
C GLY A 37 -27.32 -33.78 -11.40
N LYS A 38 -27.68 -34.62 -12.38
CA LYS A 38 -26.78 -35.60 -13.00
C LYS A 38 -25.59 -34.91 -13.71
N PRO A 39 -24.44 -35.59 -13.89
CA PRO A 39 -23.37 -35.11 -14.77
C PRO A 39 -23.88 -34.90 -16.20
N GLY A 40 -23.28 -33.96 -16.95
CA GLY A 40 -23.67 -33.63 -18.33
C GLY A 40 -24.95 -32.79 -18.52
N VAL A 41 -25.74 -32.53 -17.46
CA VAL A 41 -27.04 -31.82 -17.59
C VAL A 41 -26.93 -30.29 -17.77
N GLY A 42 -25.71 -29.71 -17.73
CA GLY A 42 -25.49 -28.27 -17.90
C GLY A 42 -25.43 -27.43 -16.60
N LYS A 43 -25.14 -28.05 -15.45
CA LYS A 43 -25.09 -27.39 -14.12
C LYS A 43 -24.18 -26.14 -14.11
N THR A 44 -22.93 -26.29 -14.56
CA THR A 44 -21.93 -25.20 -14.66
C THR A 44 -22.41 -24.06 -15.55
N THR A 45 -23.05 -24.34 -16.69
CA THR A 45 -23.61 -23.31 -17.58
C THR A 45 -24.67 -22.46 -16.88
N LEU A 46 -25.57 -23.10 -16.10
CA LEU A 46 -26.58 -22.40 -15.30
C LEU A 46 -25.95 -21.63 -14.14
N ALA A 47 -24.99 -22.26 -13.43
CA ALA A 47 -24.29 -21.66 -12.30
C ALA A 47 -23.49 -20.41 -12.71
N CYS A 48 -22.76 -20.44 -13.82
CA CYS A 48 -22.02 -19.28 -14.33
C CYS A 48 -22.94 -18.13 -14.74
N LYS A 49 -24.09 -18.41 -15.40
CA LYS A 49 -25.10 -17.37 -15.69
C LYS A 49 -25.70 -16.80 -14.39
N LEU A 50 -25.94 -17.63 -13.37
CA LEU A 50 -26.46 -17.20 -12.07
C LEU A 50 -25.43 -16.38 -11.28
N ALA A 51 -24.15 -16.79 -11.29
CA ALA A 51 -23.01 -16.11 -10.67
C ALA A 51 -22.89 -14.68 -11.18
N GLN A 52 -22.94 -14.49 -12.50
CA GLN A 52 -22.92 -13.17 -13.13
C GLN A 52 -24.14 -12.31 -12.74
N ALA A 53 -25.34 -12.91 -12.68
CA ALA A 53 -26.59 -12.19 -12.42
C ALA A 53 -26.80 -11.79 -10.94
N TRP A 54 -26.34 -12.61 -9.99
CA TRP A 54 -26.42 -12.34 -8.54
C TRP A 54 -25.13 -11.75 -7.97
N ARG A 55 -24.03 -11.81 -8.72
CA ARG A 55 -22.67 -11.43 -8.33
C ARG A 55 -22.18 -12.24 -7.12
N CYS A 56 -22.45 -13.54 -7.17
CA CYS A 56 -21.93 -14.56 -6.25
C CYS A 56 -20.73 -15.27 -6.89
N ILE A 57 -19.90 -15.94 -6.09
CA ILE A 57 -18.69 -16.62 -6.55
C ILE A 57 -19.02 -18.06 -6.93
N CYS A 58 -18.77 -18.45 -8.17
CA CYS A 58 -18.85 -19.86 -8.57
C CYS A 58 -17.62 -20.60 -8.00
N VAL A 59 -17.83 -21.63 -7.19
CA VAL A 59 -16.76 -22.43 -6.59
C VAL A 59 -16.74 -23.81 -7.25
N GLU A 60 -15.89 -23.92 -8.25
CA GLU A 60 -15.59 -25.14 -9.02
C GLU A 60 -14.10 -25.47 -8.88
N ALA A 61 -13.74 -26.76 -8.97
CA ALA A 61 -12.42 -27.26 -8.67
C ALA A 61 -11.35 -26.66 -9.60
N LEU A 62 -11.61 -26.64 -10.91
CA LEU A 62 -10.64 -26.16 -11.91
C LEU A 62 -10.23 -24.69 -11.69
N PRO A 63 -11.15 -23.69 -11.62
CA PRO A 63 -10.78 -22.31 -11.31
C PRO A 63 -10.02 -22.14 -9.99
N VAL A 64 -10.37 -22.90 -8.95
CA VAL A 64 -9.68 -22.83 -7.64
C VAL A 64 -8.24 -23.37 -7.74
N LEU A 65 -8.03 -24.47 -8.45
CA LEU A 65 -6.69 -25.03 -8.68
C LEU A 65 -5.83 -24.08 -9.53
N GLU A 66 -6.40 -23.50 -10.58
CA GLU A 66 -5.76 -22.48 -11.42
C GLU A 66 -5.39 -21.21 -10.62
N GLU A 67 -6.30 -20.71 -9.76
CA GLU A 67 -6.05 -19.55 -8.89
C GLU A 67 -4.87 -19.81 -7.93
N GLN A 68 -4.78 -21.01 -7.34
CA GLN A 68 -3.69 -21.38 -6.44
C GLN A 68 -2.34 -21.47 -7.16
N ILE A 69 -2.31 -22.09 -8.35
CA ILE A 69 -1.10 -22.19 -9.18
C ILE A 69 -0.66 -20.80 -9.66
N ALA A 70 -1.57 -19.95 -10.14
CA ALA A 70 -1.28 -18.60 -10.58
C ALA A 70 -0.84 -17.66 -9.44
N THR A 71 -1.30 -17.90 -8.21
CA THR A 71 -0.87 -17.17 -7.01
C THR A 71 0.48 -17.67 -6.48
N GLY A 72 0.96 -18.84 -6.91
CA GLY A 72 2.23 -19.43 -6.44
C GLY A 72 2.20 -19.84 -4.96
N SER A 73 1.03 -20.21 -4.43
CA SER A 73 0.88 -20.63 -3.03
C SER A 73 1.62 -21.94 -2.75
N GLU A 74 1.85 -22.29 -1.48
CA GLU A 74 2.49 -23.57 -1.12
C GLU A 74 1.76 -24.77 -1.75
N SER A 75 0.43 -24.78 -1.68
CA SER A 75 -0.41 -25.77 -2.36
C SER A 75 -0.37 -25.63 -3.89
N GLY A 76 -0.34 -24.41 -4.44
CA GLY A 76 -0.17 -24.19 -5.89
C GLY A 76 1.13 -24.78 -6.45
N ASN A 77 2.25 -24.57 -5.75
CA ASN A 77 3.55 -25.13 -6.13
C ASN A 77 3.56 -26.67 -5.99
N MET A 78 2.93 -27.20 -4.95
CA MET A 78 2.74 -28.65 -4.76
C MET A 78 1.93 -29.27 -5.92
N LEU A 79 0.77 -28.69 -6.25
CA LEU A 79 -0.06 -29.07 -7.38
C LEU A 79 0.71 -29.02 -8.71
N GLN A 80 1.44 -27.93 -8.96
CA GLN A 80 2.24 -27.78 -10.17
C GLN A 80 3.33 -28.87 -10.25
N SER A 81 3.95 -29.25 -9.14
CA SER A 81 4.93 -30.36 -9.11
C SER A 81 4.32 -31.74 -9.38
N MET A 82 3.08 -31.98 -8.91
CA MET A 82 2.33 -33.21 -9.19
C MET A 82 1.95 -33.31 -10.67
N LEU A 83 1.43 -32.22 -11.25
CA LEU A 83 1.06 -32.15 -12.66
C LEU A 83 2.27 -32.29 -13.59
N ILE A 84 3.39 -31.61 -13.29
CA ILE A 84 4.65 -31.72 -14.06
C ILE A 84 5.24 -33.14 -13.99
N SER A 85 5.06 -33.85 -12.87
CA SER A 85 5.49 -35.25 -12.73
C SER A 85 4.48 -36.27 -13.25
N GLY A 86 3.36 -35.84 -13.84
CA GLY A 86 2.35 -36.71 -14.44
C GLY A 86 1.43 -37.43 -13.45
N HIS A 87 1.38 -36.99 -12.19
CA HIS A 87 0.50 -37.55 -11.16
C HIS A 87 -0.87 -36.87 -11.17
N SER A 88 -1.93 -37.63 -10.89
CA SER A 88 -3.27 -37.10 -10.60
C SER A 88 -3.29 -36.35 -9.27
N ILE A 89 -4.11 -35.29 -9.18
CA ILE A 89 -4.37 -34.57 -7.94
C ILE A 89 -5.32 -35.42 -7.07
N PRO A 90 -5.03 -35.65 -5.78
CA PRO A 90 -5.92 -36.43 -4.90
C PRO A 90 -7.15 -35.62 -4.46
N ASP A 91 -8.32 -36.28 -4.41
CA ASP A 91 -9.60 -35.65 -4.10
C ASP A 91 -9.67 -34.98 -2.71
N GLU A 92 -8.91 -35.48 -1.73
CA GLU A 92 -8.77 -34.83 -0.42
C GLU A 92 -8.23 -33.41 -0.55
N LEU A 93 -7.22 -33.22 -1.42
CA LEU A 93 -6.59 -31.92 -1.65
C LEU A 93 -7.54 -30.99 -2.42
N VAL A 94 -8.26 -31.51 -3.42
CA VAL A 94 -9.29 -30.73 -4.14
C VAL A 94 -10.39 -30.28 -3.17
N THR A 95 -10.94 -31.21 -2.38
CA THR A 95 -11.98 -30.94 -1.38
C THR A 95 -11.51 -29.91 -0.35
N LYS A 96 -10.28 -30.05 0.15
CA LYS A 96 -9.65 -29.10 1.09
C LYS A 96 -9.53 -27.70 0.49
N LEU A 97 -9.04 -27.57 -0.74
CA LEU A 97 -8.86 -26.27 -1.42
C LEU A 97 -10.21 -25.61 -1.75
N MET A 98 -11.24 -26.38 -2.12
CA MET A 98 -12.59 -25.86 -2.29
C MET A 98 -13.18 -25.38 -0.95
N LEU A 99 -12.99 -26.12 0.16
CA LEU A 99 -13.38 -25.67 1.50
C LEU A 99 -12.61 -24.41 1.95
N GLU A 100 -11.34 -24.27 1.58
CA GLU A 100 -10.55 -23.05 1.85
C GLU A 100 -11.05 -21.86 1.02
N LYS A 101 -11.40 -22.03 -0.27
CA LYS A 101 -12.06 -20.97 -1.06
C LYS A 101 -13.45 -20.62 -0.52
N LEU A 102 -14.23 -21.60 -0.05
CA LEU A 102 -15.54 -21.36 0.58
C LEU A 102 -15.45 -20.56 1.89
N ASN A 103 -14.37 -20.72 2.66
CA ASN A 103 -14.08 -19.91 3.84
C ASN A 103 -13.36 -18.58 3.51
N SER A 104 -13.17 -18.24 2.24
CA SER A 104 -12.50 -16.99 1.84
C SER A 104 -13.30 -15.75 2.22
N ALA A 105 -12.58 -14.63 2.40
CA ALA A 105 -13.19 -13.34 2.66
C ALA A 105 -14.19 -12.92 1.56
N GLU A 106 -13.87 -13.27 0.30
CA GLU A 106 -14.69 -12.97 -0.88
C GLU A 106 -16.05 -13.67 -0.80
N VAL A 107 -16.08 -14.98 -0.52
CA VAL A 107 -17.33 -15.75 -0.34
C VAL A 107 -18.13 -15.23 0.84
N SER A 108 -17.47 -14.87 1.95
CA SER A 108 -18.11 -14.25 3.12
C SER A 108 -18.81 -12.91 2.80
N HIS A 109 -18.47 -12.23 1.70
CA HIS A 109 -19.18 -11.04 1.26
C HIS A 109 -20.23 -11.29 0.18
N PHE A 110 -19.85 -11.99 -0.89
CA PHE A 110 -20.64 -12.15 -2.11
C PHE A 110 -21.54 -13.39 -2.13
N GLY A 111 -21.27 -14.37 -1.26
CA GLY A 111 -21.91 -15.68 -1.30
C GLY A 111 -21.30 -16.58 -2.38
N TYR A 112 -21.73 -17.84 -2.40
CA TYR A 112 -21.19 -18.87 -3.29
C TYR A 112 -22.27 -19.55 -4.12
N ILE A 113 -21.84 -20.19 -5.21
CA ILE A 113 -22.59 -21.18 -5.97
C ILE A 113 -21.69 -22.42 -6.14
N ILE A 114 -22.14 -23.60 -5.72
CA ILE A 114 -21.43 -24.88 -5.90
C ILE A 114 -22.20 -25.78 -6.88
N THR A 115 -21.46 -26.49 -7.74
CA THR A 115 -21.97 -27.41 -8.78
C THR A 115 -21.39 -28.83 -8.68
N GLU A 116 -20.20 -28.98 -8.06
CA GLU A 116 -19.37 -30.21 -8.15
C GLU A 116 -19.28 -31.02 -6.85
N ILE A 117 -19.71 -30.47 -5.70
CA ILE A 117 -19.73 -31.20 -4.43
C ILE A 117 -21.14 -31.78 -4.20
N PRO A 118 -21.29 -33.09 -3.91
CA PRO A 118 -20.25 -34.10 -3.75
C PRO A 118 -19.67 -34.61 -5.08
N SER A 119 -18.40 -35.01 -5.06
CA SER A 119 -17.74 -35.68 -6.19
C SER A 119 -18.26 -37.12 -6.36
N LEU A 120 -18.02 -37.68 -7.55
CA LEU A 120 -18.41 -39.05 -7.92
C LEU A 120 -17.33 -40.09 -7.62
N SER A 121 -16.09 -39.65 -7.41
CA SER A 121 -14.97 -40.48 -6.98
C SER A 121 -15.13 -40.92 -5.52
N GLN A 122 -14.57 -42.07 -5.17
CA GLN A 122 -14.66 -42.67 -3.83
C GLN A 122 -13.30 -43.00 -3.21
N ASP A 123 -12.21 -42.58 -3.86
CA ASP A 123 -10.87 -43.12 -3.63
C ASP A 123 -10.26 -42.70 -2.28
N ALA A 124 -10.83 -41.68 -1.63
CA ALA A 124 -10.40 -41.21 -0.31
C ALA A 124 -11.54 -40.67 0.58
N VAL A 125 -12.39 -39.77 0.07
CA VAL A 125 -13.49 -39.15 0.84
C VAL A 125 -14.84 -39.70 0.37
N THR A 126 -15.68 -40.13 1.29
CA THR A 126 -17.04 -40.58 0.95
C THR A 126 -17.96 -39.39 0.69
N THR A 127 -18.82 -39.47 -0.32
CA THR A 127 -19.90 -38.51 -0.64
C THR A 127 -20.66 -37.99 0.62
N LEU A 128 -20.92 -38.88 1.58
CA LEU A 128 -21.56 -38.53 2.86
C LEU A 128 -20.74 -37.56 3.71
N GLN A 129 -19.42 -37.73 3.79
CA GLN A 129 -18.51 -36.85 4.53
C GLN A 129 -18.40 -35.47 3.85
N GLN A 130 -18.35 -35.42 2.52
CA GLN A 130 -18.40 -34.16 1.76
C GLN A 130 -19.68 -33.37 2.04
N ILE A 131 -20.83 -34.05 2.09
CA ILE A 131 -22.12 -33.46 2.47
C ILE A 131 -22.13 -33.05 3.96
N GLU A 132 -21.47 -33.80 4.84
CA GLU A 132 -21.34 -33.43 6.25
C GLU A 132 -20.49 -32.17 6.44
N PHE A 133 -19.40 -32.00 5.67
CA PHE A 133 -18.62 -30.76 5.68
C PHE A 133 -19.44 -29.53 5.23
N ILE A 134 -20.32 -29.68 4.22
CA ILE A 134 -21.24 -28.59 3.82
C ILE A 134 -22.19 -28.22 4.97
N LYS A 135 -22.64 -29.19 5.78
CA LYS A 135 -23.57 -28.97 6.90
C LYS A 135 -22.92 -28.48 8.20
N ASN A 136 -21.69 -28.91 8.47
CA ASN A 136 -20.99 -28.65 9.74
C ASN A 136 -20.19 -27.33 9.72
N VAL A 137 -19.88 -26.79 8.53
CA VAL A 137 -19.32 -25.45 8.37
C VAL A 137 -20.45 -24.40 8.43
N ASN A 138 -20.15 -23.14 8.78
CA ASN A 138 -21.10 -22.02 8.85
C ASN A 138 -21.67 -21.55 7.48
N LEU A 139 -21.81 -22.48 6.53
CA LEU A 139 -22.02 -22.27 5.10
C LEU A 139 -23.15 -23.15 4.55
N ASN A 140 -24.16 -23.46 5.37
CA ASN A 140 -25.38 -24.11 4.90
C ASN A 140 -25.93 -23.37 3.66
N PRO A 141 -26.38 -24.10 2.62
CA PRO A 141 -27.03 -23.48 1.47
C PRO A 141 -28.37 -22.86 1.90
N ASP A 142 -28.66 -21.67 1.39
CA ASP A 142 -30.00 -21.08 1.54
C ASP A 142 -30.94 -21.62 0.46
N ILE A 143 -30.41 -21.97 -0.72
CA ILE A 143 -31.18 -22.31 -1.93
C ILE A 143 -30.58 -23.51 -2.64
N ILE A 144 -31.40 -24.52 -2.89
CA ILE A 144 -31.02 -25.74 -3.64
C ILE A 144 -31.76 -25.75 -4.97
N ILE A 145 -31.01 -25.85 -6.08
CA ILE A 145 -31.53 -25.91 -7.44
C ILE A 145 -31.29 -27.32 -7.99
N ASN A 146 -32.32 -28.13 -8.17
CA ASN A 146 -32.22 -29.50 -8.66
C ASN A 146 -32.67 -29.62 -10.13
N ILE A 147 -31.74 -29.93 -11.03
CA ILE A 147 -32.02 -30.13 -12.46
C ILE A 147 -32.36 -31.61 -12.72
N LYS A 148 -33.66 -31.90 -12.87
CA LYS A 148 -34.18 -33.22 -13.22
C LYS A 148 -34.15 -33.42 -14.73
N CYS A 149 -33.49 -34.49 -15.18
CA CYS A 149 -33.41 -34.87 -16.59
C CYS A 149 -33.56 -36.39 -16.70
N PRO A 150 -34.36 -36.93 -17.65
CA PRO A 150 -34.41 -38.37 -17.92
C PRO A 150 -33.05 -38.92 -18.35
N ASP A 151 -32.79 -40.20 -18.08
CA ASP A 151 -31.49 -40.81 -18.41
C ASP A 151 -31.27 -40.91 -19.92
N TYR A 152 -32.33 -41.20 -20.67
CA TYR A 152 -32.32 -41.35 -22.13
C TYR A 152 -31.92 -40.03 -22.82
N ASP A 153 -32.63 -38.95 -22.52
CA ASP A 153 -32.38 -37.61 -23.07
C ASP A 153 -30.98 -37.11 -22.70
N LEU A 154 -30.52 -37.40 -21.48
CA LEU A 154 -29.18 -37.06 -21.01
C LEU A 154 -28.09 -37.85 -21.75
N CYS A 155 -28.29 -39.17 -21.96
CA CYS A 155 -27.37 -39.99 -22.75
C CYS A 155 -27.26 -39.48 -24.19
N GLN A 156 -28.37 -39.13 -24.83
CA GLN A 156 -28.36 -38.55 -26.18
C GLN A 156 -27.67 -37.19 -26.20
N ARG A 157 -27.94 -36.32 -25.21
CA ARG A 157 -27.34 -34.99 -25.13
C ARG A 157 -25.82 -35.03 -24.99
N VAL A 158 -25.29 -35.89 -24.13
CA VAL A 158 -23.84 -36.00 -23.92
C VAL A 158 -23.16 -36.73 -25.08
N SER A 159 -23.72 -37.84 -25.58
CA SER A 159 -23.12 -38.54 -26.74
C SER A 159 -23.22 -37.78 -28.07
N GLY A 160 -24.12 -36.79 -28.15
CA GLY A 160 -24.17 -35.79 -29.21
C GLY A 160 -23.20 -34.61 -29.05
N GLN A 161 -22.44 -34.49 -27.96
CA GLN A 161 -21.44 -33.44 -27.80
C GLN A 161 -20.15 -33.75 -28.58
N ARG A 162 -19.50 -32.69 -29.06
CA ARG A 162 -18.17 -32.75 -29.67
C ARG A 162 -17.29 -31.66 -29.11
N GLN A 163 -16.01 -31.94 -28.90
CA GLN A 163 -15.03 -30.96 -28.47
C GLN A 163 -14.14 -30.56 -29.63
N HIS A 164 -13.92 -29.27 -29.83
CA HIS A 164 -12.96 -28.79 -30.82
C HIS A 164 -11.52 -29.00 -30.30
N SER A 165 -10.77 -29.87 -30.98
CA SER A 165 -9.41 -30.31 -30.63
C SER A 165 -8.44 -29.20 -30.17
N THR A 166 -8.39 -28.05 -30.85
CA THR A 166 -7.47 -26.95 -30.50
C THR A 166 -7.98 -26.01 -29.40
N THR A 167 -9.27 -25.65 -29.39
CA THR A 167 -9.82 -24.63 -28.48
C THR A 167 -10.45 -25.19 -27.21
N GLY A 168 -10.68 -26.51 -27.15
CA GLY A 168 -11.36 -27.17 -26.05
C GLY A 168 -12.86 -26.88 -25.94
N CYS A 169 -13.42 -26.04 -26.82
CA CYS A 169 -14.83 -25.66 -26.80
C CYS A 169 -15.74 -26.88 -27.10
N ILE A 170 -16.82 -27.02 -26.33
CA ILE A 170 -17.81 -28.10 -26.47
C ILE A 170 -19.02 -27.59 -27.26
N TYR A 171 -19.35 -28.30 -28.34
CA TYR A 171 -20.50 -28.06 -29.21
C TYR A 171 -21.56 -29.13 -28.97
N THR A 172 -22.81 -28.72 -28.83
CA THR A 172 -23.97 -29.63 -28.79
C THR A 172 -24.34 -30.08 -30.20
N ARG A 173 -24.99 -31.25 -30.35
CA ARG A 173 -25.40 -31.79 -31.65
C ARG A 173 -26.08 -30.76 -32.53
N ASP A 174 -27.00 -30.01 -31.94
CA ASP A 174 -27.85 -29.04 -32.63
C ASP A 174 -27.06 -27.80 -33.16
N GLN A 175 -25.74 -27.72 -32.89
CA GLN A 175 -24.81 -26.70 -33.38
C GLN A 175 -23.77 -27.23 -34.41
N TRP A 176 -23.65 -28.54 -34.62
CA TRP A 176 -22.66 -29.13 -35.55
C TRP A 176 -23.25 -30.13 -36.56
N ASP A 177 -24.42 -30.70 -36.27
CA ASP A 177 -25.08 -31.72 -37.08
C ASP A 177 -25.95 -31.06 -38.17
N PRO A 178 -25.57 -31.12 -39.46
CA PRO A 178 -26.28 -30.39 -40.52
C PRO A 178 -27.74 -30.83 -40.70
N GLU A 179 -28.05 -32.11 -40.47
CA GLU A 179 -29.43 -32.62 -40.59
C GLU A 179 -30.33 -32.03 -39.50
N VAL A 180 -29.77 -31.85 -38.29
CA VAL A 180 -30.48 -31.26 -37.16
C VAL A 180 -30.70 -29.76 -37.41
N ILE A 181 -29.67 -29.03 -37.82
CA ILE A 181 -29.74 -27.59 -38.15
C ILE A 181 -30.80 -27.35 -39.25
N GLU A 182 -30.79 -28.14 -40.34
CA GLU A 182 -31.83 -28.11 -41.37
C GLU A 182 -33.23 -28.37 -40.80
N SER A 183 -33.38 -29.33 -39.90
CA SER A 183 -34.68 -29.67 -39.30
C SER A 183 -35.24 -28.53 -38.43
N HIS A 184 -34.38 -27.79 -37.73
CA HIS A 184 -34.78 -26.61 -36.95
C HIS A 184 -35.15 -25.44 -37.87
N ARG A 185 -34.41 -25.25 -38.98
CA ARG A 185 -34.71 -24.22 -39.98
C ARG A 185 -36.05 -24.46 -40.69
N LYS A 186 -36.34 -25.72 -41.06
CA LYS A 186 -37.64 -26.13 -41.61
C LYS A 186 -38.78 -25.81 -40.62
N LYS A 187 -38.67 -26.27 -39.37
CA LYS A 187 -39.64 -25.96 -38.29
C LYS A 187 -39.85 -24.45 -38.06
N LYS A 188 -38.80 -23.62 -38.15
CA LYS A 188 -38.93 -22.15 -38.10
C LYS A 188 -39.74 -21.60 -39.28
N LYS A 189 -39.36 -21.93 -40.52
CA LYS A 189 -40.08 -21.47 -41.72
C LYS A 189 -41.53 -21.95 -41.76
N ASP A 190 -41.85 -23.09 -41.16
CA ASP A 190 -43.23 -23.58 -41.04
C ASP A 190 -44.02 -22.85 -39.93
N ALA A 191 -43.42 -22.62 -38.76
CA ALA A 191 -44.05 -21.86 -37.67
C ALA A 191 -44.30 -20.37 -38.04
N GLN A 192 -43.44 -19.76 -38.86
CA GLN A 192 -43.65 -18.40 -39.37
C GLN A 192 -44.86 -18.32 -40.33
N LYS A 193 -45.06 -19.35 -41.17
CA LYS A 193 -46.25 -19.47 -42.04
C LYS A 193 -47.54 -19.68 -41.25
N GLU A 194 -47.52 -20.50 -40.19
CA GLU A 194 -48.68 -20.65 -39.29
C GLU A 194 -48.95 -19.37 -38.46
N GLY A 195 -47.91 -18.59 -38.17
CA GLY A 195 -47.99 -17.31 -37.46
C GLY A 195 -48.56 -16.14 -38.27
N ASN A 196 -48.77 -16.32 -39.57
CA ASN A 196 -49.29 -15.28 -40.48
C ASN A 196 -48.40 -14.01 -40.54
N ILE A 197 -47.08 -14.19 -40.35
CA ILE A 197 -46.06 -13.15 -40.48
C ILE A 197 -45.44 -13.30 -41.87
N GLU A 198 -45.85 -12.44 -42.80
CA GLU A 198 -45.14 -12.25 -44.08
C GLU A 198 -43.86 -11.47 -43.78
N LEU A 199 -42.70 -12.11 -43.95
CA LEU A 199 -41.40 -11.45 -43.94
C LEU A 199 -41.23 -10.64 -45.24
N GLU A 200 -40.58 -9.49 -45.17
CA GLU A 200 -40.19 -8.78 -46.39
C GLU A 200 -39.03 -9.54 -47.08
N GLY A 201 -39.00 -9.56 -48.41
CA GLY A 201 -38.10 -10.45 -49.16
C GLY A 201 -36.60 -10.26 -48.85
N GLU A 202 -36.21 -9.04 -48.47
CA GLU A 202 -34.85 -8.70 -48.03
C GLU A 202 -34.49 -9.43 -46.72
N GLU A 203 -35.44 -9.61 -45.78
CA GLU A 203 -35.24 -10.40 -44.56
C GLU A 203 -35.13 -11.91 -44.83
N GLU A 204 -35.75 -12.43 -45.89
CA GLU A 204 -35.57 -13.84 -46.30
C GLU A 204 -34.20 -14.09 -46.94
N GLU A 205 -33.69 -13.14 -47.73
CA GLU A 205 -32.36 -13.24 -48.35
C GLU A 205 -31.23 -13.13 -47.29
N GLU A 206 -31.30 -12.19 -46.35
CA GLU A 206 -30.35 -12.12 -45.22
C GLU A 206 -30.34 -13.42 -44.39
N GLN A 207 -31.51 -14.05 -44.19
CA GLN A 207 -31.64 -15.34 -43.49
C GLN A 207 -31.17 -16.56 -44.31
N GLU A 208 -30.96 -16.41 -45.62
CA GLU A 208 -30.37 -17.43 -46.49
C GLU A 208 -28.84 -17.26 -46.53
N GLU A 209 -28.32 -16.03 -46.65
CA GLU A 209 -26.88 -15.74 -46.57
C GLU A 209 -26.30 -16.09 -45.18
N ALA A 210 -26.96 -15.69 -44.09
CA ALA A 210 -26.52 -16.02 -42.73
C ALA A 210 -26.47 -17.54 -42.49
N TYR A 211 -27.42 -18.29 -43.07
CA TYR A 211 -27.45 -19.76 -42.99
C TYR A 211 -26.32 -20.42 -43.81
N ILE A 212 -26.00 -19.88 -44.99
CA ILE A 212 -24.86 -20.36 -45.79
C ILE A 212 -23.55 -20.10 -45.05
N ALA A 213 -23.40 -18.93 -44.43
CA ALA A 213 -22.23 -18.60 -43.60
C ALA A 213 -22.12 -19.50 -42.36
N GLU A 214 -23.22 -19.75 -41.64
CA GLU A 214 -23.26 -20.68 -40.50
C GLU A 214 -22.89 -22.11 -40.93
N MET A 215 -23.45 -22.61 -42.03
CA MET A 215 -23.16 -23.96 -42.54
C MET A 215 -21.71 -24.08 -43.03
N GLN A 216 -21.11 -23.03 -43.62
CA GLN A 216 -19.70 -23.04 -43.97
C GLN A 216 -18.79 -23.03 -42.73
N MET A 217 -19.09 -22.20 -41.72
CA MET A 217 -18.39 -22.20 -40.43
C MET A 217 -18.46 -23.58 -39.74
N VAL A 218 -19.61 -24.26 -39.83
CA VAL A 218 -19.78 -25.64 -39.33
C VAL A 218 -18.94 -26.63 -40.16
N ALA A 219 -18.93 -26.53 -41.50
CA ALA A 219 -18.14 -27.41 -42.37
C ALA A 219 -16.62 -27.27 -42.15
N GLU A 220 -16.12 -26.07 -41.84
CA GLU A 220 -14.73 -25.82 -41.46
C GLU A 220 -14.45 -26.36 -40.04
N SER A 221 -15.35 -26.09 -39.08
CA SER A 221 -15.23 -26.58 -37.69
C SER A 221 -15.27 -28.10 -37.55
N LEU A 222 -16.10 -28.78 -38.37
CA LEU A 222 -16.32 -30.24 -38.33
C LEU A 222 -15.02 -31.05 -38.47
N GLN A 223 -14.02 -30.53 -39.17
CA GLN A 223 -12.71 -31.18 -39.34
C GLN A 223 -11.89 -31.23 -38.03
N HIS A 224 -12.23 -30.37 -37.07
CA HIS A 224 -11.54 -30.23 -35.79
C HIS A 224 -12.36 -30.74 -34.60
N LEU A 225 -13.62 -31.16 -34.81
CA LEU A 225 -14.53 -31.68 -33.79
C LEU A 225 -14.30 -33.18 -33.52
N VAL A 226 -14.05 -33.51 -32.25
CA VAL A 226 -13.74 -34.87 -31.78
C VAL A 226 -14.75 -35.28 -30.69
N GLN A 227 -15.14 -36.56 -30.64
CA GLN A 227 -15.90 -37.11 -29.51
C GLN A 227 -14.93 -37.63 -28.44
N ARG A 228 -15.12 -37.24 -27.18
CA ARG A 228 -14.23 -37.65 -26.08
C ARG A 228 -14.60 -39.05 -25.57
N PRO A 229 -13.66 -39.82 -24.98
CA PRO A 229 -13.97 -41.16 -24.47
C PRO A 229 -15.09 -41.19 -23.42
N GLU A 230 -15.20 -40.16 -22.58
CA GLU A 230 -16.28 -40.01 -21.59
C GLU A 230 -17.66 -39.75 -22.22
N ASP A 231 -17.71 -39.23 -23.46
CA ASP A 231 -18.96 -38.95 -24.18
C ASP A 231 -19.54 -40.20 -24.88
N TYR A 232 -18.86 -41.35 -24.84
CA TYR A 232 -19.43 -42.59 -25.38
C TYR A 232 -20.63 -43.05 -24.56
N LEU A 233 -21.71 -43.46 -25.24
CA LEU A 233 -23.02 -43.73 -24.63
C LEU A 233 -22.97 -44.77 -23.49
N GLU A 234 -22.12 -45.80 -23.61
CA GLU A 234 -21.86 -46.79 -22.56
C GLU A 234 -21.23 -46.16 -21.30
N ASN A 235 -20.23 -45.29 -21.49
CA ASN A 235 -19.55 -44.58 -20.40
C ASN A 235 -20.49 -43.58 -19.72
N VAL A 236 -21.29 -42.83 -20.49
CA VAL A 236 -22.31 -41.93 -19.96
C VAL A 236 -23.35 -42.70 -19.13
N GLN A 237 -23.80 -43.87 -19.58
CA GLN A 237 -24.70 -44.73 -18.80
C GLN A 237 -24.06 -45.24 -17.49
N ASN A 238 -22.79 -45.67 -17.53
CA ASN A 238 -22.06 -46.10 -16.34
C ASN A 238 -21.89 -44.95 -15.33
N ILE A 239 -21.57 -43.74 -15.80
CA ILE A 239 -21.45 -42.53 -14.96
C ILE A 239 -22.80 -42.13 -14.34
N ILE A 240 -23.89 -42.18 -15.11
CA ILE A 240 -25.26 -41.93 -14.60
C ILE A 240 -25.67 -42.99 -13.56
N LYS A 241 -25.31 -44.26 -13.78
CA LYS A 241 -25.55 -45.34 -12.82
C LYS A 241 -24.80 -45.09 -11.50
N LEU A 242 -23.50 -44.79 -11.57
CA LEU A 242 -22.68 -44.46 -10.41
C LEU A 242 -23.31 -43.30 -9.60
N TYR A 243 -23.71 -42.22 -10.27
CA TYR A 243 -24.37 -41.08 -9.62
C TYR A 243 -25.66 -41.46 -8.87
N LYS A 244 -26.46 -42.40 -9.39
CA LYS A 244 -27.67 -42.90 -8.72
C LYS A 244 -27.36 -43.78 -7.51
N GLU A 245 -26.27 -44.55 -7.56
CA GLU A 245 -25.90 -45.50 -6.51
C GLU A 245 -25.12 -44.83 -5.37
N THR A 246 -24.39 -43.73 -5.63
CA THR A 246 -23.50 -43.07 -4.65
C THR A 246 -24.02 -41.71 -4.18
N ALA A 247 -24.24 -40.77 -5.09
CA ALA A 247 -24.54 -39.37 -4.77
C ALA A 247 -26.02 -39.12 -4.49
N LEU A 248 -26.92 -39.67 -5.32
CA LEU A 248 -28.35 -39.40 -5.26
C LEU A 248 -29.00 -39.68 -3.89
N PRO A 249 -28.76 -40.81 -3.19
CA PRO A 249 -29.43 -41.10 -1.92
C PRO A 249 -29.03 -40.12 -0.80
N ALA A 250 -27.80 -39.63 -0.83
CA ALA A 250 -27.31 -38.63 0.11
C ALA A 250 -27.88 -37.24 -0.21
N LEU A 251 -27.97 -36.88 -1.50
CA LEU A 251 -28.55 -35.62 -1.96
C LEU A 251 -30.07 -35.54 -1.72
N GLU A 252 -30.81 -36.64 -1.92
CA GLU A 252 -32.24 -36.73 -1.60
C GLU A 252 -32.50 -36.48 -0.11
N LYS A 253 -31.63 -36.99 0.78
CA LYS A 253 -31.68 -36.67 2.22
C LYS A 253 -31.42 -35.19 2.49
N VAL A 254 -30.47 -34.55 1.82
CA VAL A 254 -30.23 -33.09 1.94
C VAL A 254 -31.45 -32.30 1.48
N MET A 255 -32.05 -32.65 0.35
CA MET A 255 -33.24 -31.99 -0.19
C MET A 255 -34.47 -32.17 0.71
N ALA A 256 -34.63 -33.34 1.35
CA ALA A 256 -35.75 -33.62 2.26
C ALA A 256 -35.64 -32.93 3.62
N GLU A 257 -34.42 -32.61 4.07
CA GLU A 257 -34.16 -31.81 5.28
C GLU A 257 -34.26 -30.29 5.02
N HIS A 258 -34.24 -29.84 3.76
CA HIS A 258 -34.25 -28.44 3.36
C HIS A 258 -35.66 -27.83 3.33
N ASN A 259 -35.77 -26.51 3.49
CA ASN A 259 -37.04 -25.79 3.35
C ASN A 259 -37.53 -25.87 1.87
N PRO A 260 -38.76 -26.36 1.60
CA PRO A 260 -39.28 -26.53 0.24
C PRO A 260 -39.57 -25.22 -0.50
N GLN A 261 -39.67 -24.08 0.19
CA GLN A 261 -39.82 -22.76 -0.46
C GLN A 261 -38.56 -22.38 -1.25
N TYR A 262 -37.40 -22.73 -0.69
CA TYR A 262 -36.07 -22.46 -1.26
C TYR A 262 -35.49 -23.65 -2.04
N LEU A 263 -36.26 -24.73 -2.21
CA LEU A 263 -35.99 -25.79 -3.16
C LEU A 263 -36.58 -25.39 -4.53
N ILE A 264 -35.75 -25.42 -5.57
CA ILE A 264 -36.13 -25.10 -6.95
C ILE A 264 -35.89 -26.34 -7.80
N GLU A 265 -36.95 -26.99 -8.28
CA GLU A 265 -36.85 -28.10 -9.22
C GLU A 265 -36.99 -27.58 -10.66
N LEU A 266 -36.12 -28.04 -11.55
CA LEU A 266 -36.07 -27.63 -12.95
C LEU A 266 -36.13 -28.83 -13.89
N ASP A 267 -36.78 -28.66 -15.03
CA ASP A 267 -36.77 -29.62 -16.15
C ASP A 267 -35.54 -29.36 -17.04
N GLY A 268 -34.56 -30.24 -16.94
CA GLY A 268 -33.31 -30.18 -17.67
C GLY A 268 -33.41 -30.45 -19.17
N ASN A 269 -34.60 -30.66 -19.74
CA ASN A 269 -34.79 -30.77 -21.20
C ASN A 269 -35.01 -29.42 -21.91
N LYS A 270 -35.16 -28.33 -21.15
CA LYS A 270 -35.31 -26.96 -21.67
C LYS A 270 -33.97 -26.30 -22.00
N SER A 271 -34.00 -25.21 -22.75
CA SER A 271 -32.78 -24.44 -23.04
C SER A 271 -32.14 -23.87 -21.76
N PRO A 272 -30.80 -23.66 -21.73
CA PRO A 272 -30.13 -23.01 -20.60
C PRO A 272 -30.65 -21.61 -20.26
N GLU A 273 -31.38 -20.97 -21.17
CA GLU A 273 -31.92 -19.61 -21.02
C GLU A 273 -33.33 -19.62 -20.43
N GLU A 274 -34.19 -20.56 -20.84
CA GLU A 274 -35.42 -20.84 -20.10
C GLU A 274 -35.14 -21.28 -18.66
N LEU A 275 -34.15 -22.18 -18.47
CA LEU A 275 -33.71 -22.63 -17.15
C LEU A 275 -33.29 -21.46 -16.26
N PHE A 276 -32.44 -20.59 -16.79
CA PHE A 276 -32.01 -19.37 -16.10
C PHE A 276 -33.19 -18.43 -15.81
N MET A 277 -34.09 -18.21 -16.78
CA MET A 277 -35.24 -17.31 -16.60
C MET A 277 -36.24 -17.81 -15.56
N MET A 278 -36.55 -19.12 -15.53
CA MET A 278 -37.42 -19.72 -14.50
C MET A 278 -36.82 -19.58 -13.10
N VAL A 279 -35.50 -19.77 -12.94
CA VAL A 279 -34.81 -19.52 -11.67
C VAL A 279 -34.87 -18.04 -11.30
N MET A 280 -34.52 -17.15 -12.23
CA MET A 280 -34.55 -15.70 -12.00
C MET A 280 -35.95 -15.16 -11.69
N GLU A 281 -37.01 -15.78 -12.21
CA GLU A 281 -38.39 -15.49 -11.82
C GLU A 281 -38.67 -15.94 -10.38
N ARG A 282 -38.41 -17.22 -10.05
CA ARG A 282 -38.68 -17.77 -8.70
C ARG A 282 -37.89 -17.03 -7.61
N LEU A 283 -36.65 -16.61 -7.89
CA LEU A 283 -35.84 -15.82 -6.96
C LEU A 283 -36.33 -14.37 -6.76
N LYS A 284 -37.09 -13.78 -7.71
CA LYS A 284 -37.72 -12.44 -7.50
C LYS A 284 -38.81 -12.50 -6.43
N TYR A 285 -39.65 -13.54 -6.45
CA TYR A 285 -40.76 -13.69 -5.49
C TYR A 285 -40.31 -13.95 -4.04
N LEU A 286 -39.06 -14.39 -3.85
CA LEU A 286 -38.49 -14.70 -2.54
C LEU A 286 -37.90 -13.47 -1.80
N ASN A 287 -37.98 -12.26 -2.38
CA ASN A 287 -37.50 -10.99 -1.77
C ASN A 287 -36.05 -11.02 -1.24
N LEU A 288 -35.19 -11.83 -1.86
CA LEU A 288 -33.83 -12.10 -1.41
C LEU A 288 -32.90 -10.90 -1.60
N LYS A 289 -32.14 -10.55 -0.54
CA LYS A 289 -31.14 -9.47 -0.61
C LYS A 289 -29.90 -9.93 -1.41
N ARG A 290 -29.56 -9.19 -2.46
CA ARG A 290 -28.33 -9.41 -3.25
C ARG A 290 -27.08 -8.89 -2.51
N ALA A 291 -25.92 -9.43 -2.86
CA ALA A 291 -24.64 -8.86 -2.43
C ALA A 291 -24.51 -7.41 -2.92
N ALA A 292 -24.14 -6.50 -2.02
CA ALA A 292 -23.91 -5.09 -2.35
C ALA A 292 -22.54 -4.94 -3.00
N VAL A 293 -22.47 -4.32 -4.18
CA VAL A 293 -21.27 -4.41 -5.02
C VAL A 293 -20.45 -3.13 -4.98
N LEU A 294 -19.17 -3.29 -4.67
CA LEU A 294 -18.18 -2.22 -4.63
C LEU A 294 -17.87 -1.74 -6.05
N THR A 295 -17.97 -0.43 -6.30
CA THR A 295 -17.64 0.18 -7.60
C THR A 295 -16.46 1.13 -7.45
N LYS A 296 -15.38 0.89 -8.20
CA LYS A 296 -14.18 1.75 -8.20
C LYS A 296 -14.50 3.10 -8.84
N LEU A 297 -14.39 4.19 -8.09
CA LEU A 297 -14.67 5.56 -8.54
C LEU A 297 -13.48 6.20 -9.25
N GLN A 298 -12.85 5.47 -10.17
CA GLN A 298 -11.81 6.04 -11.05
C GLN A 298 -12.40 7.17 -11.90
N THR A 299 -11.86 8.37 -11.72
CA THR A 299 -11.92 9.51 -12.64
C THR A 299 -10.87 9.38 -13.74
N SER A 300 -10.97 10.23 -14.76
CA SER A 300 -9.82 10.59 -15.59
C SER A 300 -8.78 11.35 -14.75
N GLU A 301 -7.51 11.05 -14.97
CA GLU A 301 -6.37 11.56 -14.16
C GLU A 301 -6.27 13.10 -14.17
N GLU A 302 -6.80 13.76 -15.20
CA GLU A 302 -6.78 15.21 -15.38
C GLU A 302 -7.68 15.99 -14.40
N GLU A 303 -8.72 15.37 -13.82
CA GLU A 303 -9.70 16.07 -12.97
C GLU A 303 -9.40 16.01 -11.47
N VAL A 304 -8.54 15.08 -11.01
CA VAL A 304 -8.40 14.79 -9.58
C VAL A 304 -6.95 14.72 -9.13
N ASN A 305 -6.50 15.81 -8.49
CA ASN A 305 -5.19 15.93 -7.88
C ASN A 305 -5.26 15.54 -6.39
N ASP A 306 -4.26 14.82 -5.89
CA ASP A 306 -4.08 14.51 -4.46
C ASP A 306 -4.23 15.75 -3.56
N MET A 307 -3.75 16.91 -4.04
CA MET A 307 -3.72 18.21 -3.36
C MET A 307 -5.08 18.90 -3.24
N MET A 308 -6.15 18.35 -3.83
CA MET A 308 -7.50 18.92 -3.72
C MET A 308 -8.02 18.91 -2.28
N GLU A 309 -8.82 19.92 -1.94
CA GLU A 309 -9.50 19.95 -0.65
C GLU A 309 -10.51 18.81 -0.54
N ASN A 310 -10.63 18.23 0.66
CA ASN A 310 -11.57 17.12 0.90
C ASN A 310 -13.02 17.46 0.50
N GLU A 311 -13.42 18.73 0.65
CA GLU A 311 -14.72 19.25 0.21
C GLU A 311 -14.98 19.00 -1.28
N GLU A 312 -13.97 19.29 -2.10
CA GLU A 312 -14.00 19.29 -3.57
C GLU A 312 -13.80 17.89 -4.14
N LEU A 313 -12.84 17.13 -3.59
CA LEU A 313 -12.63 15.70 -3.89
C LEU A 313 -13.92 14.88 -3.68
N PHE A 314 -14.67 15.13 -2.62
CA PHE A 314 -15.96 14.47 -2.42
C PHE A 314 -17.09 15.01 -3.30
N ARG A 315 -16.94 16.15 -3.98
CA ARG A 315 -17.91 16.61 -4.99
C ARG A 315 -17.66 15.94 -6.32
N THR A 316 -16.40 15.87 -6.79
CA THR A 316 -16.05 15.19 -8.04
C THR A 316 -16.41 13.71 -7.97
N LEU A 317 -15.91 12.98 -6.96
CA LEU A 317 -16.21 11.57 -6.73
C LEU A 317 -17.72 11.28 -6.56
N ALA A 318 -18.51 12.20 -6.01
CA ALA A 318 -19.96 12.04 -5.88
C ALA A 318 -20.73 12.16 -7.21
N SER A 319 -20.10 12.66 -8.28
CA SER A 319 -20.62 12.66 -9.65
C SER A 319 -20.16 11.46 -10.49
N CYS A 320 -19.15 10.72 -10.05
CA CYS A 320 -18.55 9.63 -10.84
C CYS A 320 -19.42 8.37 -10.86
N LYS A 321 -19.60 7.75 -12.03
CA LYS A 321 -20.19 6.41 -12.21
C LYS A 321 -21.52 6.20 -11.44
N LEU A 322 -22.45 7.15 -11.57
CA LEU A 322 -23.71 7.15 -10.83
C LEU A 322 -24.56 5.90 -11.13
N MET A 323 -25.16 5.32 -10.08
CA MET A 323 -26.05 4.16 -10.23
C MET A 323 -27.37 4.49 -10.96
N ALA A 324 -27.82 5.74 -10.86
CA ALA A 324 -29.03 6.25 -11.49
C ALA A 324 -28.91 7.77 -11.71
N THR A 325 -29.72 8.33 -12.60
CA THR A 325 -29.76 9.78 -12.85
C THR A 325 -30.15 10.54 -11.57
N GLY A 326 -29.28 11.48 -11.16
CA GLY A 326 -29.47 12.27 -9.95
C GLY A 326 -29.06 11.59 -8.63
N TYR A 327 -28.79 10.28 -8.61
CA TYR A 327 -28.28 9.60 -7.43
C TYR A 327 -26.79 9.94 -7.23
N LYS A 328 -26.46 10.73 -6.19
CA LYS A 328 -25.08 11.09 -5.85
C LYS A 328 -24.57 10.27 -4.67
N TRP A 329 -23.31 9.87 -4.71
CA TRP A 329 -22.66 9.18 -3.61
C TRP A 329 -22.49 10.09 -2.39
N ARG A 330 -22.65 9.53 -1.18
CA ARG A 330 -22.54 10.26 0.09
C ARG A 330 -21.16 10.08 0.71
N ARG A 331 -20.72 11.00 1.57
CA ARG A 331 -19.46 10.87 2.32
C ARG A 331 -19.62 9.78 3.40
N SER A 332 -18.65 8.87 3.54
CA SER A 332 -18.65 7.89 4.64
C SER A 332 -18.22 8.51 5.97
N ARG A 333 -18.48 7.80 7.08
CA ARG A 333 -18.10 8.22 8.45
C ARG A 333 -16.59 8.40 8.65
N TRP A 334 -15.77 7.78 7.81
CA TRP A 334 -14.29 7.86 7.85
C TRP A 334 -13.72 9.00 6.98
N GLY A 335 -14.52 9.60 6.10
CA GLY A 335 -14.06 10.65 5.18
C GLY A 335 -12.91 10.15 4.31
N ARG A 336 -11.77 10.89 4.31
CA ARG A 336 -10.55 10.52 3.57
C ARG A 336 -9.65 9.54 4.35
N VAL A 337 -10.03 9.06 5.53
CA VAL A 337 -9.21 8.07 6.28
C VAL A 337 -9.49 6.66 5.76
N CYS A 338 -8.43 5.89 5.51
CA CYS A 338 -8.53 4.50 5.04
C CYS A 338 -9.05 3.57 6.17
N PRO A 339 -10.26 2.98 6.08
CA PRO A 339 -10.80 2.11 7.14
C PRO A 339 -10.03 0.81 7.32
N VAL A 340 -9.34 0.31 6.28
CA VAL A 340 -8.49 -0.89 6.36
C VAL A 340 -7.28 -0.63 7.25
N ALA A 341 -6.49 0.39 6.92
CA ALA A 341 -5.35 0.82 7.73
C ALA A 341 -5.78 1.19 9.17
N LEU A 342 -6.95 1.81 9.33
CA LEU A 342 -7.46 2.19 10.64
C LEU A 342 -7.76 1.00 11.54
N LYS A 343 -8.14 -0.16 10.98
CA LYS A 343 -8.31 -1.42 11.72
C LYS A 343 -6.99 -1.99 12.23
N GLU A 344 -5.88 -1.69 11.56
CA GLU A 344 -4.51 -2.00 12.00
C GLU A 344 -3.96 -0.94 12.98
N GLY A 345 -4.74 0.10 13.29
CA GLY A 345 -4.35 1.26 14.11
C GLY A 345 -3.68 2.40 13.33
N ASN A 346 -3.48 2.25 12.02
CA ASN A 346 -2.75 3.19 11.17
C ASN A 346 -3.68 4.25 10.55
N MET A 347 -3.44 5.53 10.86
CA MET A 347 -4.14 6.65 10.19
C MET A 347 -3.39 7.11 8.94
N TYR A 348 -3.65 6.45 7.82
CA TYR A 348 -3.30 6.93 6.48
C TYR A 348 -4.49 7.62 5.81
N ALA A 349 -4.20 8.71 5.09
CA ALA A 349 -5.14 9.30 4.15
C ALA A 349 -5.26 8.40 2.91
N GLY A 350 -6.47 8.28 2.38
CA GLY A 350 -6.74 7.60 1.12
C GLY A 350 -6.41 8.48 -0.09
N LEU A 351 -5.92 7.83 -1.13
CA LEU A 351 -5.65 8.43 -2.43
C LEU A 351 -6.93 8.37 -3.30
N PRO A 352 -7.15 9.33 -4.22
CA PRO A 352 -8.35 9.35 -5.06
C PRO A 352 -8.51 8.09 -5.95
N ASP A 353 -7.42 7.60 -6.53
CA ASP A 353 -7.40 6.48 -7.49
C ASP A 353 -7.90 5.17 -6.88
N PHE A 354 -7.73 5.02 -5.56
CA PHE A 354 -8.17 3.87 -4.78
C PHE A 354 -9.52 4.12 -4.08
N SER A 355 -10.29 5.12 -4.53
CA SER A 355 -11.62 5.38 -3.99
C SER A 355 -12.69 4.41 -4.52
N VAL A 356 -13.60 4.05 -3.63
CA VAL A 356 -14.62 3.02 -3.85
C VAL A 356 -15.95 3.48 -3.29
N SER A 357 -17.02 3.34 -4.06
CA SER A 357 -18.39 3.45 -3.56
C SER A 357 -18.92 2.10 -3.11
N PHE A 358 -19.54 2.06 -1.93
CA PHE A 358 -20.21 0.89 -1.38
C PHE A 358 -21.38 1.33 -0.49
N LEU A 359 -22.55 0.67 -0.62
CA LEU A 359 -23.81 1.04 0.04
C LEU A 359 -24.14 2.56 -0.05
N GLY A 360 -23.90 3.17 -1.21
CA GLY A 360 -24.15 4.60 -1.40
C GLY A 360 -23.11 5.56 -0.81
N LYS A 361 -22.13 5.05 -0.04
CA LYS A 361 -21.10 5.84 0.66
C LYS A 361 -19.71 5.71 -0.03
N ILE A 362 -18.94 6.81 -0.07
CA ILE A 362 -17.58 6.89 -0.63
C ILE A 362 -16.54 6.53 0.44
N TYR A 363 -15.63 5.63 0.10
CA TYR A 363 -14.48 5.23 0.92
C TYR A 363 -13.18 5.52 0.14
N CYS A 364 -12.22 6.20 0.76
CA CYS A 364 -10.89 6.45 0.18
C CYS A 364 -9.88 5.49 0.82
N LEU A 365 -9.05 4.81 0.01
CA LEU A 365 -8.11 3.79 0.49
C LEU A 365 -6.66 4.22 0.22
N SER A 366 -5.74 3.80 1.08
CA SER A 366 -4.35 4.30 1.10
C SER A 366 -3.38 3.55 0.17
N SER A 367 -3.75 2.35 -0.28
CA SER A 367 -2.90 1.52 -1.16
C SER A 367 -3.73 0.57 -2.02
N ALA A 368 -3.12 0.05 -3.09
CA ALA A 368 -3.72 -1.00 -3.92
C ALA A 368 -4.00 -2.30 -3.14
N GLU A 369 -3.23 -2.58 -2.08
CA GLU A 369 -3.43 -3.72 -1.18
C GLU A 369 -4.68 -3.52 -0.30
N ALA A 370 -4.84 -2.33 0.30
CA ALA A 370 -6.05 -1.95 1.02
C ALA A 370 -7.29 -1.94 0.11
N LEU A 371 -7.11 -1.57 -1.16
CA LEU A 371 -8.13 -1.71 -2.19
C LEU A 371 -8.49 -3.18 -2.44
N LYS A 372 -7.52 -4.09 -2.60
CA LYS A 372 -7.79 -5.53 -2.79
C LYS A 372 -8.53 -6.14 -1.59
N THR A 373 -8.10 -5.86 -0.35
CA THR A 373 -8.73 -6.43 0.85
C THR A 373 -10.13 -5.87 1.12
N PHE A 374 -10.36 -4.58 0.88
CA PHE A 374 -11.70 -3.98 1.01
C PHE A 374 -12.66 -4.44 -0.09
N LEU A 375 -12.18 -4.68 -1.32
CA LEU A 375 -12.98 -5.27 -2.41
C LEU A 375 -13.32 -6.75 -2.14
N ALA A 376 -12.42 -7.51 -1.52
CA ALA A 376 -12.69 -8.89 -1.12
C ALA A 376 -13.78 -8.95 -0.04
N ASN A 377 -13.65 -8.17 1.06
CA ASN A 377 -14.72 -8.08 2.05
C ASN A 377 -14.71 -6.75 2.82
N PRO A 378 -15.69 -5.85 2.61
CA PRO A 378 -15.79 -4.62 3.39
C PRO A 378 -16.38 -4.85 4.80
N ARG A 379 -17.14 -5.94 5.03
CA ARG A 379 -17.89 -6.17 6.28
C ARG A 379 -17.00 -6.08 7.54
N PRO A 380 -15.80 -6.70 7.60
CA PRO A 380 -14.96 -6.70 8.81
C PRO A 380 -14.32 -5.35 9.16
N TYR A 381 -14.52 -4.30 8.33
CA TYR A 381 -14.04 -2.94 8.58
C TYR A 381 -15.18 -1.97 8.94
N LEU A 382 -16.43 -2.38 8.71
CA LEU A 382 -17.62 -1.54 8.84
C LEU A 382 -18.60 -2.05 9.93
N LEU A 383 -18.51 -3.33 10.29
CA LEU A 383 -19.18 -3.91 11.46
C LEU A 383 -18.64 -3.35 12.80
N PRO A 384 -19.48 -3.28 13.85
CA PRO A 384 -19.02 -2.94 15.20
C PRO A 384 -18.18 -4.08 15.83
N PRO A 385 -17.16 -3.77 16.65
CA PRO A 385 -16.65 -2.44 16.97
C PRO A 385 -15.89 -1.83 15.78
N MET A 386 -16.38 -0.68 15.29
CA MET A 386 -15.82 -0.01 14.13
C MET A 386 -14.41 0.51 14.44
N PRO A 387 -13.47 0.47 13.48
CA PRO A 387 -12.17 1.10 13.64
C PRO A 387 -12.35 2.62 13.79
N ALA A 388 -11.97 3.14 14.96
CA ALA A 388 -12.05 4.55 15.32
C ALA A 388 -10.66 5.18 15.34
N PRO A 389 -10.52 6.49 15.04
CA PRO A 389 -9.23 7.17 15.13
C PRO A 389 -8.68 7.13 16.57
N PRO A 390 -7.43 6.67 16.78
CA PRO A 390 -6.88 6.53 18.13
C PRO A 390 -6.81 7.89 18.85
N CYS A 391 -7.26 7.89 20.11
CA CYS A 391 -7.38 9.11 20.91
C CYS A 391 -6.00 9.71 21.21
N LYS A 392 -5.81 10.99 20.86
CA LYS A 392 -4.59 11.75 21.13
C LYS A 392 -4.77 12.53 22.42
N VAL A 393 -4.21 12.03 23.52
CA VAL A 393 -4.26 12.68 24.84
C VAL A 393 -3.01 13.54 25.05
N PHE A 394 -3.19 14.83 25.36
CA PHE A 394 -2.10 15.75 25.70
C PHE A 394 -2.17 16.13 27.18
N ILE A 395 -1.12 15.79 27.95
CA ILE A 395 -1.08 15.98 29.41
C ILE A 395 -0.06 17.08 29.73
N PHE A 396 -0.56 18.29 30.01
CA PHE A 396 0.27 19.42 30.45
C PHE A 396 0.21 19.61 31.96
N GLY A 397 1.21 20.31 32.51
CA GLY A 397 1.27 20.63 33.94
C GLY A 397 2.66 21.15 34.35
N PRO A 398 2.79 21.72 35.56
CA PRO A 398 4.06 22.23 36.08
C PRO A 398 5.10 21.11 36.31
N GLN A 399 6.32 21.48 36.72
CA GLN A 399 7.32 20.50 37.14
C GLN A 399 6.84 19.74 38.39
N SER A 400 7.29 18.50 38.56
CA SER A 400 6.91 17.60 39.67
C SER A 400 5.42 17.22 39.77
N SER A 401 4.55 17.62 38.82
CA SER A 401 3.11 17.34 38.84
C SER A 401 2.69 15.90 38.54
N GLY A 402 3.62 14.93 38.57
CA GLY A 402 3.37 13.52 38.22
C GLY A 402 2.99 13.24 36.75
N LYS A 403 3.02 14.25 35.85
CA LYS A 403 2.48 14.15 34.48
C LYS A 403 3.06 12.97 33.66
N THR A 404 4.36 12.70 33.76
CA THR A 404 5.01 11.58 33.05
C THR A 404 4.53 10.23 33.60
N THR A 405 4.36 10.10 34.92
CA THR A 405 3.82 8.89 35.56
C THR A 405 2.37 8.65 35.12
N LEU A 406 1.54 9.70 35.09
CA LEU A 406 0.15 9.61 34.61
C LEU A 406 0.10 9.21 33.12
N SER A 407 0.97 9.78 32.29
CA SER A 407 1.08 9.42 30.87
C SER A 407 1.44 7.94 30.68
N ASN A 408 2.39 7.42 31.47
CA ASN A 408 2.78 6.01 31.43
C ASN A 408 1.63 5.08 31.87
N LEU A 409 0.93 5.39 32.96
CA LEU A 409 -0.19 4.58 33.45
C LEU A 409 -1.38 4.55 32.47
N ILE A 410 -1.69 5.69 31.85
CA ILE A 410 -2.73 5.78 30.81
C ILE A 410 -2.29 4.98 29.56
N ALA A 411 -1.03 5.08 29.16
CA ALA A 411 -0.49 4.32 28.04
C ALA A 411 -0.46 2.81 28.29
N GLU A 412 -0.12 2.36 29.51
CA GLU A 412 -0.17 0.95 29.89
C GLU A 412 -1.61 0.42 29.84
N TYR A 413 -2.56 1.15 30.43
CA TYR A 413 -3.97 0.75 30.47
C TYR A 413 -4.63 0.69 29.07
N TYR A 414 -4.37 1.67 28.21
CA TYR A 414 -4.94 1.75 26.86
C TYR A 414 -4.04 1.16 25.75
N LYS A 415 -2.89 0.56 26.09
CA LYS A 415 -1.84 0.11 25.15
C LYS A 415 -1.36 1.21 24.19
N GLY A 416 -1.36 2.46 24.67
CA GLY A 416 -0.91 3.63 23.92
C GLY A 416 0.63 3.79 23.93
N LYS A 417 1.12 4.72 23.11
CA LYS A 417 2.55 5.09 23.06
C LYS A 417 2.77 6.45 23.72
N VAL A 418 3.73 6.54 24.64
CA VAL A 418 4.10 7.82 25.30
C VAL A 418 5.20 8.52 24.49
N VAL A 419 4.85 9.67 23.91
CA VAL A 419 5.81 10.58 23.28
C VAL A 419 6.29 11.58 24.34
N ASP A 420 7.42 11.29 24.98
CA ASP A 420 8.00 12.17 26.01
C ASP A 420 8.93 13.21 25.36
N TYR A 421 8.55 14.49 25.45
CA TYR A 421 9.31 15.63 24.93
C TYR A 421 10.75 15.67 25.46
N ALA A 422 10.95 15.28 26.73
CA ALA A 422 12.28 15.23 27.32
C ALA A 422 13.17 14.22 26.59
N LYS A 423 12.70 12.96 26.49
CA LYS A 423 13.52 11.84 25.98
C LYS A 423 13.78 11.90 24.48
N LEU A 424 12.81 12.35 23.68
CA LEU A 424 12.90 12.30 22.22
C LEU A 424 13.48 13.58 21.60
N VAL A 425 13.28 14.74 22.24
CA VAL A 425 13.55 16.04 21.60
C VAL A 425 14.75 16.75 22.22
N GLN A 426 15.02 16.61 23.54
CA GLN A 426 16.24 17.17 24.16
C GLN A 426 17.55 16.71 23.49
N PRO A 427 17.82 15.42 23.20
CA PRO A 427 19.08 15.03 22.59
C PRO A 427 19.31 15.67 21.21
N ARG A 428 18.25 15.92 20.42
CA ARG A 428 18.36 16.66 19.14
C ARG A 428 18.58 18.16 19.34
N PHE A 429 18.01 18.76 20.39
CA PHE A 429 18.33 20.15 20.75
C PHE A 429 19.78 20.29 21.25
N ASP A 430 20.29 19.33 22.01
CA ASP A 430 21.68 19.33 22.47
C ASP A 430 22.67 19.12 21.33
N GLU A 431 22.42 18.17 20.42
CA GLU A 431 23.21 18.01 19.18
C GLU A 431 23.19 19.28 18.31
N ALA A 432 22.02 19.91 18.14
CA ALA A 432 21.89 21.18 17.42
C ALA A 432 22.61 22.34 18.14
N ARG A 433 22.60 22.36 19.48
CA ARG A 433 23.31 23.34 20.31
C ARG A 433 24.83 23.15 20.20
N GLU A 434 25.32 21.92 20.24
CA GLU A 434 26.72 21.58 20.00
C GLU A 434 27.17 21.88 18.57
N ALA A 435 26.30 21.72 17.57
CA ALA A 435 26.57 22.15 16.20
C ALA A 435 26.66 23.68 16.08
N LEU A 436 25.78 24.42 16.75
CA LEU A 436 25.84 25.89 16.81
C LEU A 436 27.10 26.39 17.55
N VAL A 437 27.46 25.76 18.66
CA VAL A 437 28.70 26.07 19.40
C VAL A 437 29.94 25.77 18.56
N ARG A 438 30.02 24.62 17.88
CA ARG A 438 31.12 24.31 16.93
C ARG A 438 31.23 25.35 15.82
N ASN A 439 30.11 25.76 15.22
CA ASN A 439 30.08 26.79 14.19
C ASN A 439 30.43 28.20 14.71
N ALA A 440 30.13 28.50 15.98
CA ALA A 440 30.54 29.74 16.63
C ALA A 440 32.05 29.75 16.91
N ILE A 441 32.60 28.63 17.41
CA ILE A 441 34.05 28.44 17.61
C ILE A 441 34.79 28.59 16.28
N ALA A 442 34.32 27.96 15.19
CA ALA A 442 34.97 28.06 13.88
C ALA A 442 35.08 29.51 13.37
N ARG A 443 34.00 30.29 13.50
CA ARG A 443 34.00 31.72 13.15
C ARG A 443 34.87 32.56 14.09
N ALA A 444 34.91 32.20 15.37
CA ALA A 444 35.79 32.85 16.35
C ALA A 444 37.27 32.55 16.07
N THR A 445 37.63 31.32 15.66
CA THR A 445 39.00 30.99 15.22
C THR A 445 39.39 31.79 13.99
N GLU A 446 38.54 31.85 12.97
CA GLU A 446 38.80 32.61 11.73
C GLU A 446 38.95 34.12 11.99
N ALA A 447 38.14 34.68 12.88
CA ALA A 447 38.23 36.10 13.26
C ALA A 447 39.45 36.39 14.13
N ALA A 448 39.76 35.53 15.11
CA ALA A 448 40.91 35.68 16.00
C ALA A 448 42.25 35.57 15.24
N ILE A 449 42.35 34.62 14.29
CA ILE A 449 43.53 34.47 13.43
C ILE A 449 43.77 35.76 12.63
N LYS A 450 42.75 36.30 11.95
CA LYS A 450 42.87 37.55 11.18
C LYS A 450 43.27 38.75 12.04
N ILE A 451 42.72 38.89 13.24
CA ILE A 451 43.11 39.96 14.18
C ILE A 451 44.58 39.84 14.60
N VAL A 452 45.12 38.62 14.73
CA VAL A 452 46.53 38.38 15.05
C VAL A 452 47.43 38.57 13.82
N GLU A 453 47.01 38.15 12.63
CA GLU A 453 47.69 38.42 11.36
C GLU A 453 47.82 39.94 11.10
N GLU A 454 46.73 40.70 11.28
CA GLU A 454 46.72 42.17 11.17
C GLU A 454 47.65 42.82 12.19
N LYS A 455 47.65 42.36 13.46
CA LYS A 455 48.59 42.83 14.49
C LYS A 455 50.04 42.58 14.09
N LEU A 456 50.39 41.35 13.71
CA LEU A 456 51.74 40.96 13.32
C LEU A 456 52.22 41.74 12.09
N LEU A 457 51.32 42.00 11.11
CA LEU A 457 51.58 42.89 9.99
C LEU A 457 51.89 44.33 10.45
N THR A 458 51.12 44.89 11.38
CA THR A 458 51.41 46.25 11.92
C THR A 458 52.72 46.30 12.72
N ASP A 459 53.04 45.27 13.51
CA ASP A 459 54.29 45.17 14.25
C ASP A 459 55.51 45.02 13.32
N LEU A 460 55.37 44.26 12.22
CA LEU A 460 56.41 44.14 11.19
C LEU A 460 56.60 45.46 10.42
N GLN A 461 55.52 46.20 10.16
CA GLN A 461 55.61 47.54 9.57
C GLN A 461 56.25 48.54 10.55
N ALA A 462 55.91 48.51 11.83
CA ALA A 462 56.53 49.36 12.86
C ALA A 462 58.02 49.04 13.04
N LYS A 463 58.40 47.75 13.05
CA LYS A 463 59.82 47.32 13.08
C LYS A 463 60.56 47.77 11.82
N ARG A 464 59.97 47.62 10.62
CA ARG A 464 60.57 48.15 9.37
C ARG A 464 60.71 49.67 9.38
N GLN A 465 59.77 50.41 9.99
CA GLN A 465 59.87 51.87 10.17
C GLN A 465 60.97 52.27 11.17
N ALA A 466 61.14 51.50 12.26
CA ALA A 466 62.25 51.66 13.19
C ALA A 466 63.61 51.35 12.52
N ASP A 467 63.71 50.28 11.74
CA ASP A 467 64.92 49.93 10.98
C ASP A 467 65.26 50.96 9.90
N THR A 468 64.26 51.52 9.19
CA THR A 468 64.52 52.59 8.21
C THR A 468 64.93 53.89 8.89
N THR A 469 64.31 54.29 9.99
CA THR A 469 64.72 55.51 10.71
C THR A 469 66.08 55.34 11.39
N LEU A 470 66.43 54.15 11.89
CA LEU A 470 67.79 53.82 12.34
C LEU A 470 68.82 53.90 11.20
N ARG A 471 68.49 53.41 10.00
CA ARG A 471 69.35 53.53 8.80
C ARG A 471 69.47 54.96 8.30
N GLU A 472 68.43 55.78 8.43
CA GLU A 472 68.48 57.22 8.12
C GLU A 472 69.32 58.00 9.14
N LEU A 473 69.20 57.68 10.43
CA LEU A 473 70.07 58.24 11.48
C LEU A 473 71.55 57.84 11.27
N GLN A 474 71.83 56.58 10.90
CA GLN A 474 73.17 56.14 10.52
C GLN A 474 73.69 56.86 9.25
N LYS A 475 72.82 57.21 8.30
CA LYS A 475 73.18 58.06 7.15
C LYS A 475 73.42 59.53 7.53
N GLN A 476 72.76 60.06 8.56
CA GLN A 476 72.93 61.44 9.00
C GLN A 476 74.17 61.67 9.87
N PHE A 477 74.67 60.63 10.54
CA PHE A 477 75.91 60.67 11.36
C PHE A 477 77.10 59.95 10.70
N GLY A 478 77.12 59.92 9.37
CA GLY A 478 78.10 59.20 8.55
C GLY A 478 79.36 59.98 8.13
N GLU A 479 79.83 60.98 8.89
CA GLU A 479 81.12 61.64 8.58
C GLU A 479 81.90 62.07 9.85
N LYS A 480 83.20 61.73 9.88
CA LYS A 480 84.26 62.15 10.84
C LYS A 480 84.20 61.62 12.28
N ALA A 481 85.03 60.60 12.52
CA ALA A 481 85.89 60.51 13.71
C ALA A 481 87.25 61.21 13.41
N PRO A 482 88.21 61.32 14.36
CA PRO A 482 88.18 61.00 15.79
C PRO A 482 88.57 62.20 16.70
N GLU A 483 88.54 62.02 18.03
CA GLU A 483 89.70 62.23 18.93
C GLU A 483 89.42 61.73 20.36
N GLU A 484 90.47 61.72 21.20
CA GLU A 484 90.67 60.73 22.27
C GLU A 484 90.45 61.24 23.72
N PHE A 485 89.80 60.40 24.55
CA PHE A 485 90.06 60.20 26.00
C PHE A 485 89.85 61.41 26.97
N PRO A 486 89.87 61.24 28.32
CA PRO A 486 90.28 60.09 29.14
C PRO A 486 89.21 59.41 30.00
N GLU A 487 89.60 58.27 30.56
CA GLU A 487 88.88 57.54 31.60
C GLU A 487 88.73 58.35 32.90
N TYR A 488 87.70 58.04 33.70
CA TYR A 488 87.84 58.13 35.15
C TYR A 488 87.41 56.82 35.82
N VAL A 489 88.39 56.12 36.37
CA VAL A 489 88.22 54.79 36.98
C VAL A 489 87.73 54.93 38.42
N SER A 490 86.86 54.01 38.85
CA SER A 490 86.72 53.66 40.28
C SER A 490 86.58 52.15 40.42
N LYS A 491 87.74 51.51 40.62
CA LYS A 491 87.88 50.14 41.16
C LYS A 491 87.39 50.12 42.62
N GLY A 492 87.03 48.98 43.21
CA GLY A 492 87.08 47.61 42.67
C GLY A 492 86.24 46.65 43.55
N SER A 493 86.21 45.33 43.27
CA SER A 493 87.27 44.31 43.52
C SER A 493 87.07 43.61 44.87
N GLU A 494 87.24 42.30 45.06
CA GLU A 494 87.56 41.15 44.17
C GLU A 494 86.80 39.90 44.77
N GLU A 495 86.94 38.59 44.52
CA GLU A 495 87.85 37.61 43.85
C GLU A 495 86.90 36.55 43.20
N LEU A 496 87.09 35.98 42.00
CA LEU A 496 88.12 35.05 41.48
C LEU A 496 88.01 33.58 41.95
N HIS A 497 88.29 32.54 41.14
CA HIS A 497 88.68 32.48 39.70
C HIS A 497 87.51 31.88 38.85
N SER A 498 87.56 31.03 37.80
CA SER A 498 88.57 30.30 36.96
C SER A 498 87.80 29.56 35.82
N SER A 499 88.35 29.14 34.65
CA SER A 499 89.50 29.50 33.79
C SER A 499 89.63 28.47 32.63
N ILE A 500 90.43 28.73 31.58
CA ILE A 500 91.00 27.76 30.58
C ILE A 500 90.00 27.24 29.50
N ASP A 501 90.17 27.28 28.17
CA ASP A 501 91.18 27.75 27.18
C ASP A 501 90.62 27.48 25.73
N GLU A 502 91.36 27.78 24.66
CA GLU A 502 90.93 27.76 23.23
C GLU A 502 91.57 26.68 22.31
N GLY A 503 91.10 26.58 21.05
CA GLY A 503 91.77 25.94 19.88
C GLY A 503 90.77 25.50 18.78
N ALA A 504 90.71 25.99 17.53
CA ALA A 504 91.70 26.35 16.48
C ALA A 504 92.22 25.13 15.66
N HIS A 505 92.35 25.11 14.31
CA HIS A 505 92.05 26.07 13.20
C HIS A 505 91.21 25.33 12.08
N SER A 506 91.28 25.43 10.73
CA SER A 506 92.08 26.18 9.71
C SER A 506 91.53 26.02 8.26
N GLN A 507 91.41 27.15 7.51
CA GLN A 507 91.64 27.31 6.04
C GLN A 507 90.71 26.58 5.03
N GLU A 508 90.59 26.91 3.72
CA GLU A 508 91.22 27.87 2.75
C GLU A 508 90.11 28.76 2.08
N SER A 509 90.28 30.03 1.64
CA SER A 509 91.12 30.65 0.57
C SER A 509 90.75 30.22 -0.87
N GLN A 510 90.63 31.06 -1.94
CA GLN A 510 90.78 32.51 -2.27
C GLN A 510 90.11 32.77 -3.68
N ARG A 511 90.07 33.93 -4.41
CA ARG A 511 90.71 35.28 -4.42
C ARG A 511 89.91 36.33 -5.27
N ASP A 512 90.40 37.58 -5.30
CA ASP A 512 90.24 38.74 -6.22
C ASP A 512 90.10 38.49 -7.75
N SER A 513 89.67 39.45 -8.63
CA SER A 513 89.01 40.79 -8.57
C SER A 513 88.68 41.24 -10.05
N SER A 514 88.40 42.47 -10.54
CA SER A 514 88.42 43.89 -10.07
C SER A 514 87.76 44.88 -11.09
N LEU A 515 87.30 46.05 -10.61
CA LEU A 515 87.15 47.38 -11.28
C LEU A 515 86.12 47.67 -12.42
N GLU A 516 85.76 48.97 -12.48
CA GLU A 516 85.10 49.80 -13.54
C GLU A 516 83.57 49.70 -13.84
N ASP A 517 82.87 50.75 -13.40
CA ASP A 517 81.96 51.67 -14.13
C ASP A 517 80.57 51.31 -14.74
N VAL A 518 79.65 52.27 -14.50
CA VAL A 518 78.50 52.72 -15.34
C VAL A 518 77.16 51.94 -15.31
N GLU A 519 76.12 52.62 -15.81
CA GLU A 519 74.70 52.55 -15.48
C GLU A 519 73.85 51.52 -16.27
N GLU A 520 72.57 51.44 -15.86
CA GLU A 520 71.37 51.13 -16.67
C GLU A 520 71.05 49.68 -17.09
N SER A 521 70.33 48.95 -16.23
CA SER A 521 68.97 48.39 -16.51
C SER A 521 68.45 47.66 -15.26
N ARG A 522 67.31 48.03 -14.64
CA ARG A 522 65.89 47.99 -15.04
C ARG A 522 65.24 46.59 -15.06
N MET A 523 64.25 46.46 -14.15
CA MET A 523 63.13 45.50 -14.08
C MET A 523 63.30 44.15 -13.33
N LYS A 524 62.23 43.83 -12.57
CA LYS A 524 61.83 42.53 -11.96
C LYS A 524 62.56 42.04 -10.69
N SER A 525 62.06 42.51 -9.54
CA SER A 525 61.70 41.63 -8.40
C SER A 525 60.76 42.34 -7.42
N GLU A 526 59.48 42.44 -7.77
CA GLU A 526 58.43 42.69 -6.77
C GLU A 526 58.28 41.40 -5.96
N VAL A 527 58.79 41.40 -4.72
CA VAL A 527 58.58 40.32 -3.75
C VAL A 527 57.44 40.73 -2.83
N SER A 528 56.37 39.94 -2.83
CA SER A 528 55.20 40.08 -1.95
C SER A 528 55.61 40.11 -0.48
N ILE A 529 54.94 40.95 0.32
CA ILE A 529 55.27 41.13 1.75
C ILE A 529 54.81 39.92 2.60
N GLU A 530 54.00 39.04 2.02
CA GLU A 530 53.31 37.92 2.66
C GLU A 530 54.25 36.73 2.96
N ASP A 531 55.29 36.50 2.15
CA ASP A 531 56.23 35.37 2.26
C ASP A 531 57.25 35.47 3.43
N SER A 532 56.89 36.14 4.53
CA SER A 532 57.80 36.40 5.68
C SER A 532 57.10 36.37 7.04
N ILE A 533 55.91 35.77 7.11
CA ILE A 533 55.13 35.59 8.34
C ILE A 533 55.03 34.08 8.60
N GLU A 534 55.35 33.62 9.81
CA GLU A 534 55.08 32.23 10.20
C GLU A 534 53.55 32.04 10.29
N GLU A 535 53.01 31.02 9.61
CA GLU A 535 51.57 30.80 9.51
C GLU A 535 50.89 30.80 10.88
N VAL A 536 49.89 31.69 11.08
CA VAL A 536 49.20 31.88 12.37
C VAL A 536 48.22 30.74 12.62
N THR A 537 48.76 29.58 13.00
CA THR A 537 47.95 28.40 13.33
C THR A 537 47.06 28.64 14.55
N ALA A 538 45.95 27.90 14.64
CA ALA A 538 44.96 28.01 15.71
C ALA A 538 45.49 27.72 17.14
N ASN A 539 46.75 27.30 17.28
CA ASN A 539 47.44 27.07 18.55
C ASN A 539 48.22 28.30 19.08
N HIS A 540 48.19 29.44 18.37
CA HIS A 540 48.87 30.66 18.82
C HIS A 540 48.27 31.17 20.15
N PRO A 541 49.06 31.52 21.18
CA PRO A 541 48.56 31.78 22.53
C PRO A 541 47.56 32.94 22.61
N GLU A 542 47.71 33.96 21.76
CA GLU A 542 46.77 35.10 21.70
C GLU A 542 45.46 34.76 20.97
N VAL A 543 45.48 33.76 20.07
CA VAL A 543 44.26 33.20 19.47
C VAL A 543 43.52 32.38 20.52
N ILE A 544 44.24 31.59 21.33
CA ILE A 544 43.66 30.79 22.41
C ILE A 544 42.97 31.66 23.46
N SER A 545 43.54 32.79 23.90
CA SER A 545 42.88 33.64 24.90
C SER A 545 41.58 34.29 24.38
N MET A 546 41.57 34.79 23.14
CA MET A 546 40.35 35.31 22.50
C MET A 546 39.29 34.21 22.29
N LEU A 547 39.71 32.95 22.11
CA LEU A 547 38.80 31.80 22.08
C LEU A 547 38.25 31.44 23.46
N GLU A 548 39.05 31.50 24.53
CA GLU A 548 38.57 31.26 25.90
C GLU A 548 37.56 32.34 26.33
N GLU A 549 37.78 33.61 25.98
CA GLU A 549 36.84 34.70 26.25
C GLU A 549 35.53 34.54 25.46
N THR A 550 35.60 34.25 24.16
CA THR A 550 34.39 34.02 23.34
C THR A 550 33.65 32.73 23.70
N LEU A 551 34.35 31.68 24.13
CA LEU A 551 33.77 30.46 24.73
C LEU A 551 33.07 30.74 26.06
N LYS A 552 33.57 31.68 26.86
CA LYS A 552 32.92 32.11 28.10
C LYS A 552 31.63 32.86 27.79
N MET A 553 31.69 33.87 26.91
CA MET A 553 30.52 34.62 26.48
C MET A 553 29.43 33.74 25.85
N THR A 554 29.80 32.77 24.99
CA THR A 554 28.83 31.85 24.37
C THR A 554 28.25 30.80 25.33
N LYS A 555 28.88 30.52 26.47
CA LYS A 555 28.31 29.70 27.56
C LYS A 555 27.30 30.47 28.41
N ASP A 556 27.54 31.76 28.63
CA ASP A 556 26.66 32.63 29.42
C ASP A 556 25.43 33.11 28.61
N MET A 557 25.44 32.99 27.28
CA MET A 557 24.27 33.24 26.43
C MET A 557 23.27 32.08 26.47
N ASN A 558 22.17 32.24 27.19
CA ASN A 558 20.99 31.37 27.12
C ASN A 558 20.39 31.36 25.69
N PHE A 559 20.81 30.39 24.89
CA PHE A 559 20.40 30.26 23.49
C PHE A 559 19.02 29.59 23.37
N GLU A 560 17.96 30.33 23.71
CA GLU A 560 16.60 29.95 23.33
C GLU A 560 16.49 29.96 21.80
N GLN A 561 16.30 28.79 21.18
CA GLN A 561 16.13 28.72 19.73
C GLN A 561 14.76 29.29 19.34
N PRO A 562 14.60 29.85 18.12
CA PRO A 562 13.29 30.27 17.63
C PRO A 562 12.28 29.12 17.69
N TYR A 563 11.08 29.38 18.21
CA TYR A 563 10.02 28.40 18.44
C TYR A 563 9.62 27.59 17.18
N GLU A 564 9.93 28.10 15.99
CA GLU A 564 9.78 27.42 14.70
C GLU A 564 10.64 26.15 14.63
N LYS A 565 11.93 26.21 14.99
CA LYS A 565 12.82 25.03 15.03
C LYS A 565 12.38 23.99 16.05
N HIS A 566 11.74 24.43 17.14
CA HIS A 566 11.13 23.52 18.11
C HIS A 566 9.93 22.77 17.53
N ALA A 567 9.20 23.37 16.59
CA ALA A 567 8.13 22.69 15.85
C ALA A 567 8.69 21.73 14.79
N ASP A 568 9.71 22.14 14.03
CA ASP A 568 10.33 21.32 12.97
C ASP A 568 10.88 19.99 13.52
N ILE A 569 11.70 20.04 14.57
CA ILE A 569 12.31 18.84 15.18
C ILE A 569 11.24 17.93 15.79
N LEU A 570 10.18 18.50 16.38
CA LEU A 570 9.05 17.74 16.91
C LEU A 570 8.20 17.12 15.78
N GLU A 571 8.12 17.77 14.62
CA GLU A 571 7.49 17.22 13.42
C GLU A 571 8.30 16.06 12.81
N GLU A 572 9.64 16.13 12.82
CA GLU A 572 10.53 15.02 12.43
C GLU A 572 10.37 13.80 13.35
N VAL A 573 10.44 14.01 14.67
CA VAL A 573 10.18 12.93 15.65
C VAL A 573 8.80 12.30 15.40
N LEU A 574 7.76 13.10 15.19
CA LEU A 574 6.40 12.61 14.86
C LEU A 574 6.25 12.03 13.45
N LYS A 575 7.24 12.15 12.55
CA LYS A 575 7.30 11.44 11.25
C LYS A 575 7.99 10.07 11.40
N GLU A 576 9.05 9.99 12.20
CA GLU A 576 9.75 8.74 12.49
C GLU A 576 8.88 7.79 13.33
N GLU A 577 8.22 8.33 14.36
CA GLU A 577 7.26 7.64 15.23
C GLU A 577 6.09 6.97 14.48
N LYS A 578 5.76 7.45 13.27
CA LYS A 578 4.63 7.00 12.43
C LYS A 578 4.91 5.80 11.53
N LYS A 579 6.12 5.24 11.53
CA LYS A 579 6.48 4.11 10.65
C LYS A 579 6.28 2.73 11.31
N PRO A 580 5.21 1.99 10.97
CA PRO A 580 5.37 0.62 10.50
C PRO A 580 5.88 0.62 9.03
N TYR A 581 6.38 -0.52 8.56
CA TYR A 581 6.99 -0.69 7.24
C TYR A 581 6.11 -0.17 6.07
N VAL A 582 6.63 0.80 5.30
CA VAL A 582 6.07 1.16 3.98
C VAL A 582 7.20 1.49 2.99
N VAL A 583 7.01 1.06 1.74
CA VAL A 583 7.82 1.30 0.53
C VAL A 583 7.97 2.82 0.25
N PRO A 584 9.11 3.31 -0.29
CA PRO A 584 9.36 4.74 -0.38
C PRO A 584 8.63 5.43 -1.55
N ASN A 585 7.57 6.21 -1.25
CA ASN A 585 7.47 7.63 -1.61
C ASN A 585 6.08 8.22 -1.33
N GLN A 586 6.02 9.26 -0.48
CA GLN A 586 5.12 10.43 -0.65
C GLN A 586 5.53 11.52 0.35
N LYS A 587 5.76 12.76 -0.12
CA LYS A 587 6.10 13.95 0.70
C LYS A 587 5.04 15.04 0.54
N ALA A 588 4.05 15.11 1.44
CA ALA A 588 3.16 16.28 1.62
C ALA A 588 2.32 16.17 2.92
N TYR A 589 1.52 17.22 3.21
CA TYR A 589 0.44 17.31 4.21
C TYR A 589 0.74 17.56 5.70
N LEU A 590 1.45 18.66 6.00
CA LEU A 590 1.61 19.19 7.37
C LEU A 590 1.29 20.69 7.52
N SER A 591 0.26 21.18 6.83
CA SER A 591 -0.22 22.58 6.95
C SER A 591 -1.18 22.85 8.11
N SER A 592 -1.88 21.85 8.65
CA SER A 592 -2.86 22.05 9.73
C SER A 592 -2.27 21.92 11.15
N VAL A 593 -1.14 21.23 11.28
CA VAL A 593 -0.49 20.97 12.59
C VAL A 593 0.29 22.18 13.07
N SER A 594 1.01 22.87 12.18
CA SER A 594 1.76 24.10 12.47
C SER A 594 0.85 25.20 13.05
N ALA A 595 -0.31 25.44 12.46
CA ALA A 595 -1.30 26.40 12.96
C ALA A 595 -1.74 26.12 14.41
N TRP A 596 -1.90 24.84 14.78
CA TRP A 596 -2.30 24.44 16.14
C TRP A 596 -1.14 24.57 17.14
N ILE A 597 0.07 24.16 16.75
CA ILE A 597 1.28 24.29 17.58
C ILE A 597 1.61 25.78 17.86
N CYS A 598 1.48 26.66 16.86
CA CYS A 598 1.65 28.10 17.03
C CYS A 598 0.68 28.72 18.06
N PHE A 599 -0.54 28.19 18.19
CA PHE A 599 -1.50 28.63 19.21
C PHE A 599 -1.09 28.20 20.62
N VAL A 600 -0.66 26.94 20.79
CA VAL A 600 -0.19 26.40 22.08
C VAL A 600 1.05 27.14 22.58
N LEU A 601 2.04 27.39 21.71
CA LEU A 601 3.28 28.08 22.09
C LEU A 601 3.04 29.55 22.47
N ARG A 602 2.14 30.26 21.77
CA ARG A 602 1.70 31.62 22.16
C ARG A 602 1.02 31.65 23.51
N SER A 603 0.18 30.65 23.82
CA SER A 603 -0.49 30.51 25.12
C SER A 603 0.53 30.28 26.24
N TRP A 604 1.50 29.37 26.05
CA TRP A 604 2.55 29.08 27.02
C TRP A 604 3.45 30.30 27.33
N ALA A 605 3.87 31.04 26.30
CA ALA A 605 4.65 32.27 26.46
C ALA A 605 3.89 33.39 27.22
N SER A 606 2.55 33.42 27.12
CA SER A 606 1.72 34.36 27.89
C SER A 606 1.70 34.08 29.40
N THR A 607 1.97 32.84 29.80
CA THR A 607 2.02 32.40 31.20
C THR A 607 3.36 32.73 31.84
N GLN A 608 4.48 32.56 31.13
CA GLN A 608 5.83 32.89 31.61
C GLN A 608 6.03 34.40 31.88
N ARG A 609 5.34 35.29 31.14
CA ARG A 609 5.40 36.75 31.36
C ARG A 609 4.62 37.25 32.59
N LYS A 610 4.21 36.37 33.52
CA LYS A 610 3.41 36.71 34.71
C LYS A 610 3.95 36.13 36.03
N SER A 611 5.15 35.55 36.02
CA SER A 611 5.88 35.11 37.22
C SER A 611 7.10 35.99 37.45
#